data_AF-A0A6P6N9U9-F1
#
_entry.id   AF-A0A6P6N9U9-F1
#
_cell.length_a   1.000
_cell.length_b   1.000
_cell.length_c   1.000
_cell.angle_alpha   90.00
_cell.angle_beta   90.00
_cell.angle_gamma   90.00
#
_symmetry.space_group_name_H-M   'P 1'
#
loop_
_entity.id
_entity.type
_entity.pdbx_description
1 polymer ?
#
loop_
_entity_poly.entity_id
_entity_poly.type
_entity_poly.pdbx_seq_one_letter_code
_entity_poly.pdbx_strand_id
1 'polypeptide(L)'
;MLFRVILSPDNIRKLSIPTPSSIEELSAVLCEKMQIMGNFVIQYEDPDFNNELCTLHDITELPKDKATLRIHWEVVVSPVVDDVHVSDFTVDTASMTSTQSSALSPQSVSPLSTSRSEQWPSMFPVPSFSYDVELRLKKANEDLQANGTALIVPRDMKMHILEKLAETVYSYKAYPKDSEIEKVASALVEKHPSLKDPGSDTSGCEAWKVSLKFKMANYRQKLRNAGCSEMIVNTHSRQGSSRGSLKRPRRSELNFLPDHPVGLDEEELEKERSLVEKEVKKRNLSLTILNAKMETTFSLRRKEIVQDQPLVSTIKQRWPGLFFEEEVCAEFFRINRIDLKSTFLTSLDNHTQGLLKMYRAKARQGRWNNLDELLEQLDAQTTDLTTHRRSAVLRGLPLYLRETASISKTIKDTEALGPHTKAMKMGILEVTDSFTNSGPYPAVVNVAVVLEEEVVMDNLGDFTNALMMLFGLLYAVNMEYPKDLRYTFEAVQKIFLNLGKECTARIQSLKNKLLQV
;
A
#
# COMPACT_ATOMS: atom_id res chain seq x y z
N MET A 1 -45.52 1.38 27.82
CA MET A 1 -44.89 0.94 26.57
C MET A 1 -43.96 -0.25 26.83
N LEU A 2 -43.85 -1.18 25.88
CA LEU A 2 -43.06 -2.40 26.06
C LEU A 2 -41.80 -2.38 25.19
N PHE A 3 -40.62 -2.43 25.82
CA PHE A 3 -39.35 -2.38 25.11
C PHE A 3 -38.61 -3.72 25.14
N ARG A 4 -38.03 -4.08 24.00
CA ARG A 4 -36.99 -5.11 23.90
C ARG A 4 -35.64 -4.40 23.76
N VAL A 5 -34.85 -4.36 24.83
CA VAL A 5 -33.58 -3.62 24.85
C VAL A 5 -32.41 -4.58 24.66
N ILE A 6 -31.58 -4.29 23.66
CA ILE A 6 -30.40 -5.06 23.27
C ILE A 6 -29.16 -4.27 23.72
N LEU A 7 -28.43 -4.78 24.71
CA LEU A 7 -27.12 -4.25 25.12
C LEU A 7 -25.98 -4.89 24.32
N SER A 8 -26.12 -6.18 24.03
CA SER A 8 -25.22 -6.98 23.20
C SER A 8 -26.00 -8.17 22.62
N PRO A 9 -25.45 -8.92 21.64
CA PRO A 9 -26.14 -10.10 21.08
C PRO A 9 -26.57 -11.13 22.13
N ASP A 10 -25.83 -11.24 23.23
CA ASP A 10 -26.08 -12.19 24.32
C ASP A 10 -26.83 -11.58 25.51
N ASN A 11 -27.09 -10.27 25.51
CA ASN A 11 -27.75 -9.56 26.61
C ASN A 11 -28.91 -8.72 26.11
N ILE A 12 -30.08 -9.36 26.08
CA ILE A 12 -31.35 -8.80 25.59
C ILE A 12 -32.38 -8.92 26.70
N ARG A 13 -33.00 -7.79 27.08
CA ARG A 13 -34.00 -7.76 28.16
C ARG A 13 -35.28 -7.11 27.71
N LYS A 14 -36.38 -7.52 28.35
CA LYS A 14 -37.71 -6.95 28.13
C LYS A 14 -38.04 -6.03 29.28
N LEU A 15 -38.39 -4.78 28.98
CA LEU A 15 -38.75 -3.76 29.96
C LEU A 15 -40.16 -3.23 29.71
N SER A 16 -40.92 -3.06 30.78
CA SER A 16 -42.17 -2.29 30.76
C SER A 16 -41.94 -0.99 31.51
N ILE A 17 -42.13 0.13 30.82
CA ILE A 17 -42.01 1.47 31.40
C ILE A 17 -43.20 2.34 30.95
N PRO A 18 -43.56 3.38 31.73
CA PRO A 18 -44.45 4.44 31.25
C PRO A 18 -43.92 5.05 29.95
N THR A 19 -44.80 5.61 29.12
CA THR A 19 -44.38 6.23 27.86
C THR A 19 -43.46 7.42 28.18
N PRO A 20 -42.19 7.39 27.75
CA PRO A 20 -41.25 8.47 28.03
C PRO A 20 -41.66 9.74 27.30
N SER A 21 -41.45 10.89 27.94
CA SER A 21 -41.74 12.22 27.39
C SER A 21 -40.55 12.84 26.65
N SER A 22 -39.33 12.35 26.88
CA SER A 22 -38.12 12.74 26.17
C SER A 22 -37.08 11.61 26.07
N ILE A 23 -36.05 11.79 25.25
CA ILE A 23 -34.94 10.82 25.11
C ILE A 23 -34.09 10.77 26.38
N GLU A 24 -33.92 11.90 27.07
CA GLU A 24 -33.18 11.97 28.34
C GLU A 24 -33.90 11.18 29.43
N GLU A 25 -35.23 11.27 29.49
CA GLU A 25 -36.04 10.47 30.42
C GLU A 25 -35.93 8.97 30.11
N LEU A 26 -36.03 8.59 28.83
CA LEU A 26 -35.83 7.20 28.40
C LEU A 26 -34.42 6.70 28.77
N SER A 27 -33.40 7.51 28.56
CA SER A 27 -32.01 7.18 28.89
C SER A 27 -31.80 6.99 30.39
N ALA A 28 -32.35 7.88 31.22
CA ALA A 28 -32.27 7.77 32.67
C ALA A 28 -32.95 6.50 33.19
N VAL A 29 -34.14 6.17 32.67
CA VAL A 29 -34.87 4.94 33.05
C VAL A 29 -34.11 3.68 32.59
N LEU A 30 -33.45 3.72 31.43
CA LEU A 30 -32.60 2.62 30.97
C LEU A 30 -31.37 2.45 31.85
N CYS A 31 -30.68 3.54 32.21
CA CYS A 31 -29.57 3.52 33.17
C CYS A 31 -29.96 2.87 34.50
N GLU A 32 -31.08 3.30 35.08
CA GLU A 32 -31.57 2.79 36.36
C GLU A 32 -31.99 1.31 36.27
N LYS A 33 -32.89 0.96 35.34
CA LYS A 33 -33.46 -0.40 35.27
C LYS A 33 -32.49 -1.44 34.74
N MET A 34 -31.53 -1.04 33.91
CA MET A 34 -30.55 -1.95 33.32
C MET A 34 -29.21 -1.94 34.05
N GLN A 35 -29.02 -1.03 35.02
CA GLN A 35 -27.75 -0.81 35.75
C GLN A 35 -26.59 -0.52 34.79
N ILE A 36 -26.84 0.36 33.82
CA ILE A 36 -25.89 0.73 32.76
C ILE A 36 -25.45 2.19 32.92
N MET A 37 -24.18 2.50 32.64
CA MET A 37 -23.66 3.88 32.73
C MET A 37 -24.34 4.79 31.69
N GLY A 38 -24.54 6.07 31.99
CA GLY A 38 -24.97 7.05 30.99
C GLY A 38 -23.77 7.41 30.12
N ASN A 39 -23.83 7.11 28.81
CA ASN A 39 -22.95 7.52 27.69
C ASN A 39 -23.20 6.57 26.51
N PHE A 40 -24.42 6.59 25.98
CA PHE A 40 -24.80 5.72 24.88
C PHE A 40 -25.84 6.40 24.00
N VAL A 41 -25.84 6.00 22.74
CA VAL A 41 -26.84 6.32 21.74
C VAL A 41 -27.88 5.20 21.69
N ILE A 42 -29.14 5.57 21.58
CA ILE A 42 -30.27 4.64 21.45
C ILE A 42 -30.62 4.51 19.97
N GLN A 43 -30.63 3.28 19.46
CA GLN A 43 -31.19 2.95 18.16
C GLN A 43 -32.51 2.19 18.34
N TYR A 44 -33.44 2.32 17.41
CA TYR A 44 -34.70 1.56 17.39
C TYR A 44 -34.89 0.84 16.05
N GLU A 45 -35.65 -0.27 16.06
CA GLU A 45 -36.10 -0.93 14.83
C GLU A 45 -37.24 -0.12 14.21
N ASP A 46 -37.04 0.44 13.02
CA ASP A 46 -38.03 1.27 12.33
C ASP A 46 -38.96 0.43 11.43
N PRO A 47 -40.28 0.37 11.72
CA PRO A 47 -41.23 -0.38 10.90
C PRO A 47 -41.31 0.08 9.45
N ASP A 48 -41.05 1.36 9.16
CA ASP A 48 -41.12 1.92 7.81
C ASP A 48 -39.91 1.53 6.96
N PHE A 49 -38.82 1.07 7.59
CA PHE A 49 -37.58 0.62 6.93
C PHE A 49 -37.33 -0.88 7.13
N ASN A 50 -38.37 -1.71 7.08
CA ASN A 50 -38.28 -3.16 7.24
C ASN A 50 -37.65 -3.62 8.58
N ASN A 51 -37.79 -2.83 9.64
CA ASN A 51 -37.18 -3.05 10.97
C ASN A 51 -35.64 -2.96 10.99
N GLU A 52 -35.04 -2.25 10.04
CA GLU A 52 -33.63 -1.85 10.14
C GLU A 52 -33.43 -0.88 11.33
N LEU A 53 -32.20 -0.83 11.86
CA LEU A 53 -31.88 -0.02 13.04
C LEU A 53 -31.61 1.44 12.65
N CYS A 54 -32.40 2.35 13.21
CA CYS A 54 -32.25 3.79 13.06
C CYS A 54 -31.86 4.43 14.40
N THR A 55 -31.04 5.48 14.38
CA THR A 55 -30.72 6.25 15.59
C THR A 55 -31.93 7.08 16.01
N LEU A 56 -32.31 6.99 17.28
CA LEU A 56 -33.43 7.73 17.83
C LEU A 56 -33.02 9.18 18.09
N HIS A 57 -33.63 10.12 17.37
CA HIS A 57 -33.36 11.56 17.52
C HIS A 57 -34.54 12.33 18.14
N ASP A 58 -35.76 11.81 18.01
CA ASP A 58 -36.96 12.33 18.66
C ASP A 58 -37.76 11.18 19.29
N ILE A 59 -38.27 11.38 20.51
CA ILE A 59 -39.03 10.34 21.23
C ILE A 59 -40.32 9.92 20.50
N THR A 60 -40.84 10.80 19.63
CA THR A 60 -42.05 10.57 18.83
C THR A 60 -41.84 9.57 17.68
N GLU A 61 -40.59 9.25 17.33
CA GLU A 61 -40.23 8.24 16.32
C GLU A 61 -40.55 6.81 16.79
N LEU A 62 -40.70 6.59 18.10
CA LEU A 62 -40.96 5.26 18.64
C LEU A 62 -42.40 4.77 18.37
N PRO A 63 -42.60 3.51 17.94
CA PRO A 63 -43.94 2.96 17.75
C PRO A 63 -44.75 2.91 19.06
N LYS A 64 -46.02 3.33 19.04
CA LYS A 64 -46.83 3.63 20.24
C LYS A 64 -46.93 2.52 21.31
N ASP A 65 -46.91 1.25 20.93
CA ASP A 65 -47.18 0.14 21.85
C ASP A 65 -45.91 -0.61 22.30
N LYS A 66 -45.01 -0.90 21.35
CA LYS A 66 -43.79 -1.68 21.57
C LYS A 66 -42.67 -1.26 20.63
N ALA A 67 -41.44 -1.28 21.10
CA ALA A 67 -40.27 -1.00 20.28
C ALA A 67 -39.08 -1.89 20.68
N THR A 68 -38.23 -2.22 19.72
CA THR A 68 -36.91 -2.82 20.00
C THR A 68 -35.89 -1.69 20.04
N LEU A 69 -35.12 -1.60 21.13
CA LEU A 69 -34.03 -0.63 21.30
C LEU A 69 -32.69 -1.35 21.28
N ARG A 70 -31.68 -0.75 20.66
CA ARG A 70 -30.29 -1.18 20.74
C ARG A 70 -29.44 -0.06 21.32
N ILE A 71 -28.66 -0.38 22.33
CA ILE A 71 -27.77 0.57 22.99
C ILE A 71 -26.40 0.50 22.32
N HIS A 72 -25.89 1.65 21.88
CA HIS A 72 -24.56 1.79 21.30
C HIS A 72 -23.74 2.75 22.17
N TRP A 73 -22.66 2.27 22.77
CA TRP A 73 -21.85 3.05 23.70
C TRP A 73 -21.00 4.08 22.97
N GLU A 74 -21.08 5.35 23.37
CA GLU A 74 -20.19 6.40 22.87
C GLU A 74 -18.84 6.30 23.61
N VAL A 75 -17.74 6.13 22.86
CA VAL A 75 -16.39 6.22 23.41
C VAL A 75 -16.05 7.69 23.58
N VAL A 76 -16.31 8.23 24.78
CA VAL A 76 -15.91 9.59 25.13
C VAL A 76 -14.38 9.64 25.30
N VAL A 77 -13.70 10.24 24.33
CA VAL A 77 -12.28 10.62 24.45
C VAL A 77 -12.22 11.95 25.18
N SER A 78 -12.00 11.93 26.49
CA SER A 78 -11.74 13.15 27.26
C SER A 78 -10.31 13.64 27.01
N PRO A 79 -10.09 14.94 26.75
CA PRO A 79 -8.74 15.49 26.60
C PRO A 79 -8.04 15.55 27.96
N VAL A 80 -6.88 14.91 28.07
CA VAL A 80 -6.02 15.05 29.25
C VAL A 80 -5.29 16.39 29.15
N VAL A 81 -5.52 17.25 30.13
CA VAL A 81 -4.76 18.47 30.40
C VAL A 81 -3.37 18.07 30.89
N ASP A 82 -2.34 18.58 30.21
CA ASP A 82 -0.95 18.55 30.65
C ASP A 82 -0.82 19.21 32.03
N ASP A 83 -0.21 18.51 32.98
CA ASP A 83 0.51 19.19 34.04
C ASP A 83 1.79 18.42 34.43
N VAL A 84 2.88 19.17 34.40
CA VAL A 84 4.26 18.76 34.61
C VAL A 84 4.52 18.65 36.11
N HIS A 85 5.16 17.57 36.57
CA HIS A 85 6.11 17.67 37.69
C HIS A 85 7.17 16.58 37.67
N VAL A 86 8.42 17.06 37.65
CA VAL A 86 9.72 16.37 37.71
C VAL A 86 9.96 15.78 39.10
N SER A 87 10.59 14.59 39.18
CA SER A 87 11.51 14.18 40.27
C SER A 87 12.30 12.91 39.92
N ASP A 88 13.62 13.00 39.95
CA ASP A 88 14.64 11.93 39.87
C ASP A 88 14.59 10.96 41.07
N PHE A 89 15.06 9.70 40.88
CA PHE A 89 16.13 9.05 41.66
C PHE A 89 16.36 7.57 41.23
N THR A 90 17.40 7.40 40.41
CA THR A 90 18.50 6.40 40.34
C THR A 90 18.49 4.99 41.02
N VAL A 91 19.08 4.03 40.27
CA VAL A 91 20.04 2.93 40.61
C VAL A 91 19.59 1.44 40.53
N ASP A 92 20.24 0.72 39.58
CA ASP A 92 20.68 -0.69 39.41
C ASP A 92 19.77 -1.93 39.56
N THR A 93 19.71 -2.75 38.50
CA THR A 93 20.49 -4.03 38.37
C THR A 93 19.97 -4.89 37.19
N ALA A 94 20.92 -5.54 36.50
CA ALA A 94 20.85 -6.42 35.33
C ALA A 94 19.66 -7.38 35.19
N SER A 95 19.21 -7.62 33.95
CA SER A 95 19.31 -8.94 33.31
C SER A 95 18.86 -8.94 31.85
N MET A 96 19.58 -9.70 31.04
CA MET A 96 19.25 -10.09 29.68
C MET A 96 18.01 -10.99 29.67
N THR A 97 17.00 -10.69 28.85
CA THR A 97 16.28 -11.68 28.04
C THR A 97 15.31 -11.00 27.07
N SER A 98 15.24 -11.58 25.88
CA SER A 98 14.36 -11.27 24.76
C SER A 98 12.88 -11.22 25.15
N THR A 99 12.18 -10.17 24.73
CA THR A 99 10.74 -10.28 24.41
C THR A 99 10.36 -9.20 23.41
N GLN A 100 9.77 -9.64 22.30
CA GLN A 100 9.03 -8.79 21.37
C GLN A 100 7.94 -8.09 22.17
N SER A 101 7.87 -6.76 22.08
CA SER A 101 6.74 -5.99 22.55
C SER A 101 6.41 -4.93 21.52
N SER A 102 5.30 -5.20 20.85
CA SER A 102 4.56 -4.31 19.98
C SER A 102 4.23 -3.03 20.74
N ALA A 103 4.88 -1.92 20.38
CA ALA A 103 4.49 -0.61 20.84
C ALA A 103 3.19 -0.21 20.12
N LEU A 104 2.07 -0.32 20.84
CA LEU A 104 0.80 0.29 20.48
C LEU A 104 0.99 1.81 20.42
N SER A 105 1.01 2.35 19.21
CA SER A 105 0.90 3.80 18.99
C SER A 105 -0.56 4.22 19.15
N PRO A 106 -0.85 5.41 19.71
CA PRO A 106 -2.20 5.94 19.78
C PRO A 106 -2.70 6.19 18.35
N GLN A 107 -3.77 5.51 17.94
CA GLN A 107 -4.40 5.76 16.64
C GLN A 107 -5.09 7.13 16.68
N SER A 108 -4.48 8.13 16.07
CA SER A 108 -5.19 9.28 15.53
C SER A 108 -6.32 8.76 14.63
N VAL A 109 -7.57 9.17 14.89
CA VAL A 109 -8.72 8.96 14.00
C VAL A 109 -8.40 9.59 12.65
N SER A 110 -7.72 8.81 11.82
CA SER A 110 -7.55 9.09 10.41
C SER A 110 -8.85 8.69 9.75
N PRO A 111 -9.37 9.48 8.80
CA PRO A 111 -10.54 9.06 8.03
C PRO A 111 -10.29 7.67 7.45
N LEU A 112 -11.29 6.78 7.53
CA LEU A 112 -11.13 5.38 7.15
C LEU A 112 -10.55 5.31 5.73
N SER A 113 -9.29 4.89 5.63
CA SER A 113 -8.57 4.86 4.37
C SER A 113 -9.22 3.80 3.47
N THR A 114 -9.66 4.23 2.30
CA THR A 114 -10.16 3.36 1.21
C THR A 114 -9.02 2.64 0.49
N SER A 115 -7.77 2.97 0.81
CA SER A 115 -6.58 2.37 0.20
C SER A 115 -6.26 1.02 0.81
N ARG A 116 -5.78 0.09 -0.02
CA ARG A 116 -5.34 -1.24 0.42
C ARG A 116 -4.17 -1.12 1.39
N SER A 117 -4.21 -1.86 2.48
CA SER A 117 -3.19 -1.85 3.55
C SER A 117 -2.12 -2.93 3.37
N GLU A 118 -2.42 -4.04 2.69
CA GLU A 118 -1.57 -5.23 2.68
C GLU A 118 -1.15 -5.69 1.28
N GLN A 119 0.05 -6.28 1.19
CA GLN A 119 0.51 -6.97 0.00
C GLN A 119 -0.08 -8.38 -0.11
N TRP A 120 0.04 -8.99 -1.29
CA TRP A 120 -0.41 -10.37 -1.49
C TRP A 120 0.36 -11.33 -0.57
N PRO A 121 -0.33 -12.12 0.27
CA PRO A 121 0.33 -12.95 1.27
C PRO A 121 0.97 -14.20 0.66
N SER A 122 1.99 -14.74 1.33
CA SER A 122 2.64 -16.00 0.93
C SER A 122 1.68 -17.19 1.06
N MET A 123 0.93 -17.22 2.17
CA MET A 123 -0.18 -18.13 2.45
C MET A 123 -1.47 -17.33 2.53
N PHE A 124 -2.51 -17.76 1.81
CA PHE A 124 -3.77 -17.01 1.77
C PHE A 124 -4.60 -17.23 3.05
N PRO A 125 -4.95 -16.18 3.81
CA PRO A 125 -5.79 -16.32 4.99
C PRO A 125 -7.25 -16.51 4.58
N VAL A 126 -7.75 -17.74 4.66
CA VAL A 126 -9.17 -18.02 4.37
C VAL A 126 -10.04 -17.32 5.42
N PRO A 127 -10.96 -16.42 5.02
CA PRO A 127 -11.80 -15.66 5.94
C PRO A 127 -12.71 -16.57 6.75
N SER A 128 -13.28 -16.03 7.83
CA SER A 128 -14.42 -16.66 8.49
C SER A 128 -15.67 -16.50 7.65
N PHE A 129 -16.50 -17.55 7.64
CA PHE A 129 -17.82 -17.53 7.03
C PHE A 129 -18.90 -17.24 8.08
N SER A 130 -20.17 -17.23 7.65
CA SER A 130 -21.28 -17.10 8.60
C SER A 130 -21.30 -18.31 9.52
N TYR A 131 -21.84 -18.14 10.73
CA TYR A 131 -21.87 -19.20 11.73
C TYR A 131 -22.48 -20.51 11.21
N ASP A 132 -23.55 -20.43 10.42
CA ASP A 132 -24.21 -21.60 9.86
C ASP A 132 -23.33 -22.32 8.81
N VAL A 133 -22.61 -21.58 7.97
CA VAL A 133 -21.69 -22.12 6.97
C VAL A 133 -20.50 -22.78 7.65
N GLU A 134 -19.91 -22.13 8.66
CA GLU A 134 -18.82 -22.71 9.46
C GLU A 134 -19.25 -24.00 10.16
N LEU A 135 -20.45 -24.02 10.75
CA LEU A 135 -20.99 -25.22 11.41
C LEU A 135 -21.19 -26.37 10.42
N ARG A 136 -21.72 -26.08 9.22
CA ARG A 136 -21.89 -27.09 8.15
C ARG A 136 -20.53 -27.61 7.66
N LEU A 137 -19.55 -26.74 7.45
CA LEU A 137 -18.18 -27.12 7.05
C LEU A 137 -17.52 -28.01 8.11
N LYS A 138 -17.68 -27.65 9.39
CA LYS A 138 -17.14 -28.42 10.50
C LYS A 138 -17.72 -29.83 10.54
N LYS A 139 -19.05 -29.96 10.53
CA LYS A 139 -19.74 -31.27 10.51
C LYS A 139 -19.35 -32.09 9.29
N ALA A 140 -19.30 -31.47 8.13
CA ALA A 140 -18.91 -32.15 6.90
C ALA A 140 -17.46 -32.67 6.93
N ASN A 141 -16.54 -31.93 7.55
CA ASN A 141 -15.16 -32.40 7.75
C ASN A 141 -15.11 -33.59 8.74
N GLU A 142 -15.90 -33.55 9.81
CA GLU A 142 -16.04 -34.66 10.77
C GLU A 142 -16.60 -35.92 10.07
N ASP A 143 -17.65 -35.77 9.25
CA ASP A 143 -18.25 -36.85 8.47
C ASP A 143 -17.29 -37.42 7.41
N LEU A 144 -16.48 -36.57 6.78
CA LEU A 144 -15.44 -37.01 5.84
C LEU A 144 -14.37 -37.84 6.55
N GLN A 145 -13.95 -37.43 7.75
CA GLN A 145 -12.97 -38.18 8.55
C GLN A 145 -13.52 -39.51 9.05
N ALA A 146 -14.79 -39.55 9.45
CA ALA A 146 -15.43 -40.74 9.98
C ALA A 146 -15.81 -41.76 8.89
N ASN A 147 -16.43 -41.28 7.80
CA ASN A 147 -17.14 -42.13 6.84
C ASN A 147 -16.64 -41.98 5.41
N GLY A 148 -15.64 -41.13 5.14
CA GLY A 148 -15.13 -40.86 3.80
C GLY A 148 -16.13 -40.18 2.86
N THR A 149 -17.22 -39.64 3.39
CA THR A 149 -18.30 -39.03 2.59
C THR A 149 -17.98 -37.57 2.28
N ALA A 150 -17.90 -37.23 1.00
CA ALA A 150 -17.67 -35.85 0.55
C ALA A 150 -18.94 -35.00 0.64
N LEU A 151 -18.79 -33.71 0.96
CA LEU A 151 -19.91 -32.79 1.05
C LEU A 151 -20.41 -32.40 -0.34
N ILE A 152 -21.70 -32.60 -0.59
CA ILE A 152 -22.37 -31.94 -1.71
C ILE A 152 -22.67 -30.50 -1.30
N VAL A 153 -21.85 -29.56 -1.76
CA VAL A 153 -21.93 -28.16 -1.35
C VAL A 153 -23.21 -27.50 -1.87
N PRO A 154 -24.13 -27.05 -1.00
CA PRO A 154 -25.35 -26.35 -1.41
C PRO A 154 -25.04 -25.04 -2.15
N ARG A 155 -25.94 -24.61 -3.05
CA ARG A 155 -25.73 -23.41 -3.88
C ARG A 155 -25.59 -22.14 -3.05
N ASP A 156 -26.43 -21.96 -2.04
CA ASP A 156 -26.41 -20.83 -1.09
C ASP A 156 -25.05 -20.73 -0.38
N MET A 157 -24.60 -21.85 0.18
CA MET A 157 -23.32 -21.97 0.87
C MET A 157 -22.14 -21.67 -0.07
N LYS A 158 -22.16 -22.22 -1.29
CA LYS A 158 -21.14 -21.94 -2.31
C LYS A 158 -21.08 -20.45 -2.65
N MET A 159 -22.23 -19.79 -2.83
CA MET A 159 -22.25 -18.36 -3.14
C MET A 159 -21.70 -17.51 -1.99
N HIS A 160 -22.03 -17.85 -0.74
CA HIS A 160 -21.54 -17.15 0.45
C HIS A 160 -20.02 -17.25 0.59
N ILE A 161 -19.48 -18.47 0.48
CA ILE A 161 -18.03 -18.74 0.50
C ILE A 161 -17.34 -17.91 -0.58
N LEU A 162 -17.87 -17.94 -1.81
CA LEU A 162 -17.30 -17.19 -2.93
C LEU A 162 -17.38 -15.67 -2.74
N GLU A 163 -18.46 -15.12 -2.16
CA GLU A 163 -18.55 -13.68 -1.86
C GLU A 163 -17.49 -13.27 -0.83
N LYS A 164 -17.38 -13.99 0.29
CA LYS A 164 -16.39 -13.70 1.33
C LYS A 164 -14.95 -13.83 0.81
N LEU A 165 -14.67 -14.87 0.03
CA LEU A 165 -13.37 -15.00 -0.62
C LEU A 165 -13.10 -13.87 -1.62
N ALA A 166 -14.10 -13.44 -2.39
CA ALA A 166 -13.94 -12.34 -3.33
C ALA A 166 -13.66 -11.01 -2.61
N GLU A 167 -14.36 -10.73 -1.50
CA GLU A 167 -14.09 -9.59 -0.62
C GLU A 167 -12.64 -9.62 -0.10
N THR A 168 -12.19 -10.74 0.46
CA THR A 168 -10.82 -10.91 0.98
C THR A 168 -9.77 -10.84 -0.13
N VAL A 169 -9.99 -11.48 -1.27
CA VAL A 169 -9.06 -11.38 -2.41
C VAL A 169 -9.00 -9.94 -2.90
N TYR A 170 -10.14 -9.25 -2.95
CA TYR A 170 -10.21 -7.85 -3.35
C TYR A 170 -9.59 -6.90 -2.33
N SER A 171 -9.38 -7.23 -1.06
CA SER A 171 -8.57 -6.38 -0.17
C SER A 171 -7.09 -6.39 -0.57
N TYR A 172 -6.59 -7.51 -1.12
CA TYR A 172 -5.22 -7.63 -1.61
C TYR A 172 -5.04 -7.15 -3.05
N LYS A 173 -5.82 -7.69 -4.00
CA LYS A 173 -5.76 -7.32 -5.43
C LYS A 173 -7.11 -7.28 -6.13
N ALA A 174 -7.39 -6.22 -6.90
CA ALA A 174 -8.54 -6.17 -7.79
C ALA A 174 -8.45 -7.20 -8.93
N TYR A 175 -7.25 -7.41 -9.47
CA TYR A 175 -6.95 -8.29 -10.60
C TYR A 175 -5.95 -9.38 -10.20
N PRO A 176 -6.36 -10.38 -9.40
CA PRO A 176 -5.50 -11.51 -9.04
C PRO A 176 -5.16 -12.34 -10.29
N LYS A 177 -3.94 -12.87 -10.34
CA LYS A 177 -3.51 -13.77 -11.41
C LYS A 177 -4.08 -15.18 -11.23
N ASP A 178 -4.07 -15.97 -12.30
CA ASP A 178 -4.51 -17.37 -12.26
C ASP A 178 -3.83 -18.20 -11.16
N SER A 179 -2.51 -18.05 -11.00
CA SER A 179 -1.74 -18.74 -9.95
C SER A 179 -2.05 -18.25 -8.53
N GLU A 180 -2.57 -17.03 -8.39
CA GLU A 180 -3.00 -16.47 -7.11
C GLU A 180 -4.39 -16.98 -6.73
N ILE A 181 -5.30 -17.07 -7.70
CA ILE A 181 -6.62 -17.69 -7.53
C ILE A 181 -6.47 -19.18 -7.20
N GLU A 182 -5.51 -19.86 -7.81
CA GLU A 182 -5.19 -21.26 -7.48
C GLU A 182 -4.77 -21.42 -6.02
N LYS A 183 -3.89 -20.55 -5.51
CA LYS A 183 -3.51 -20.57 -4.09
C LYS A 183 -4.69 -20.32 -3.15
N VAL A 184 -5.63 -19.46 -3.53
CA VAL A 184 -6.85 -19.20 -2.75
C VAL A 184 -7.73 -20.45 -2.71
N ALA A 185 -7.92 -21.11 -3.85
CA ALA A 185 -8.69 -22.35 -3.95
C ALA A 185 -8.05 -23.49 -3.16
N SER A 186 -6.72 -23.64 -3.25
CA SER A 186 -5.98 -24.63 -2.46
C SER A 186 -6.05 -24.36 -0.96
N ALA A 187 -5.87 -23.12 -0.53
CA ALA A 187 -5.98 -22.75 0.89
C ALA A 187 -7.39 -23.02 1.45
N LEU A 188 -8.44 -22.79 0.65
CA LEU A 188 -9.82 -23.10 1.01
C LEU A 188 -10.01 -24.61 1.28
N VAL A 189 -9.55 -25.45 0.35
CA VAL A 189 -9.69 -26.91 0.46
C VAL A 189 -8.78 -27.49 1.54
N GLU A 190 -7.60 -26.91 1.76
CA GLU A 190 -6.70 -27.29 2.85
C GLU A 190 -7.33 -27.01 4.22
N LYS A 191 -7.97 -25.84 4.39
CA LYS A 191 -8.71 -25.50 5.62
C LYS A 191 -9.99 -26.33 5.77
N HIS A 192 -10.67 -26.65 4.66
CA HIS A 192 -11.91 -27.41 4.66
C HIS A 192 -11.87 -28.58 3.67
N PRO A 193 -11.28 -29.74 4.05
CA PRO A 193 -11.11 -30.89 3.17
C PRO A 193 -12.41 -31.46 2.59
N SER A 194 -13.55 -31.26 3.26
CA SER A 194 -14.89 -31.63 2.76
C SER A 194 -15.29 -30.93 1.46
N LEU A 195 -14.62 -29.83 1.10
CA LEU A 195 -14.86 -29.07 -0.13
C LEU A 195 -14.10 -29.60 -1.35
N LYS A 196 -13.31 -30.67 -1.21
CA LYS A 196 -12.49 -31.23 -2.28
C LYS A 196 -13.37 -31.80 -3.40
N ASP A 197 -13.05 -31.47 -4.65
CA ASP A 197 -13.77 -31.96 -5.83
C ASP A 197 -13.68 -33.49 -5.94
N PRO A 198 -14.81 -34.23 -6.06
CA PRO A 198 -14.78 -35.67 -6.25
C PRO A 198 -14.18 -36.03 -7.62
N GLY A 199 -13.17 -36.90 -7.64
CA GLY A 199 -12.60 -37.45 -8.88
C GLY A 199 -11.45 -36.67 -9.52
N SER A 200 -10.82 -35.72 -8.81
CA SER A 200 -9.61 -35.03 -9.29
C SER A 200 -8.35 -35.58 -8.60
N ASP A 201 -7.50 -36.24 -9.38
CA ASP A 201 -6.22 -36.82 -8.90
C ASP A 201 -5.12 -35.77 -8.64
N THR A 202 -5.33 -34.51 -9.03
CA THR A 202 -4.23 -33.52 -9.12
C THR A 202 -4.32 -32.32 -8.17
N SER A 203 -5.47 -32.00 -7.58
CA SER A 203 -5.55 -31.00 -6.48
C SER A 203 -6.92 -30.90 -5.80
N GLY A 204 -8.00 -31.32 -6.46
CA GLY A 204 -9.36 -31.24 -5.92
C GLY A 204 -9.88 -29.83 -5.63
N CYS A 205 -9.23 -28.80 -6.17
CA CYS A 205 -9.61 -27.39 -5.97
C CYS A 205 -9.91 -26.64 -7.29
N GLU A 206 -9.89 -27.32 -8.44
CA GLU A 206 -10.03 -26.67 -9.75
C GLU A 206 -11.44 -26.09 -9.98
N ALA A 207 -12.50 -26.75 -9.50
CA ALA A 207 -13.85 -26.19 -9.64
C ALA A 207 -13.99 -24.89 -8.81
N TRP A 208 -13.31 -24.80 -7.67
CA TRP A 208 -13.24 -23.59 -6.86
C TRP A 208 -12.46 -22.49 -7.54
N LYS A 209 -11.31 -22.81 -8.15
CA LYS A 209 -10.51 -21.85 -8.94
C LYS A 209 -11.32 -21.26 -10.08
N VAL A 210 -12.03 -22.08 -10.86
CA VAL A 210 -12.91 -21.60 -11.94
C VAL A 210 -14.04 -20.72 -11.39
N SER A 211 -14.71 -21.17 -10.31
CA SER A 211 -15.79 -20.41 -9.69
C SER A 211 -15.32 -19.04 -9.16
N LEU A 212 -14.13 -18.98 -8.56
CA LEU A 212 -13.50 -17.76 -8.08
C LEU A 212 -13.14 -16.79 -9.22
N LYS A 213 -12.67 -17.29 -10.38
CA LYS A 213 -12.42 -16.44 -11.55
C LYS A 213 -13.68 -15.68 -11.98
N PHE A 214 -14.79 -16.40 -12.13
CA PHE A 214 -16.08 -15.78 -12.47
C PHE A 214 -16.56 -14.84 -11.36
N LYS A 215 -16.43 -15.26 -10.10
CA LYS A 215 -16.82 -14.44 -8.96
C LYS A 215 -16.06 -13.11 -8.92
N MET A 216 -14.75 -13.14 -9.11
CA MET A 216 -13.91 -11.93 -9.14
C MET A 216 -14.30 -11.00 -10.31
N ALA A 217 -14.66 -11.55 -11.46
CA ALA A 217 -15.16 -10.75 -12.58
C ALA A 217 -16.49 -10.05 -12.24
N ASN A 218 -17.42 -10.76 -11.61
CA ASN A 218 -18.72 -10.23 -11.17
C ASN A 218 -18.56 -9.21 -10.04
N TYR A 219 -17.71 -9.49 -9.05
CA TYR A 219 -17.43 -8.60 -7.93
C TYR A 219 -16.86 -7.27 -8.42
N ARG A 220 -15.91 -7.31 -9.37
CA ARG A 220 -15.42 -6.11 -10.07
C ARG A 220 -16.53 -5.35 -10.80
N GLN A 221 -17.50 -6.02 -11.43
CA GLN A 221 -18.65 -5.35 -12.06
C GLN A 221 -19.58 -4.70 -11.02
N LYS A 222 -19.82 -5.36 -9.89
CA LYS A 222 -20.59 -4.82 -8.75
C LYS A 222 -19.97 -3.52 -8.25
N LEU A 223 -18.66 -3.52 -8.02
CA LEU A 223 -17.92 -2.33 -7.58
C LEU A 223 -17.88 -1.22 -8.64
N ARG A 224 -17.80 -1.56 -9.94
CA ARG A 224 -17.97 -0.58 -11.02
C ARG A 224 -19.32 0.12 -10.95
N ASN A 225 -20.39 -0.66 -10.81
CA ASN A 225 -21.75 -0.11 -10.76
C ASN A 225 -21.97 0.76 -9.52
N ALA A 226 -21.23 0.51 -8.45
CA ALA A 226 -21.22 1.33 -7.23
C ALA A 226 -20.35 2.60 -7.35
N GLY A 227 -19.62 2.81 -8.46
CA GLY A 227 -18.84 4.01 -8.69
C GLY A 227 -17.38 3.97 -8.22
N CYS A 228 -16.81 2.78 -7.92
CA CYS A 228 -15.42 2.68 -7.45
C CYS A 228 -14.40 3.19 -8.49
N SER A 229 -13.57 4.15 -8.10
CA SER A 229 -12.65 4.88 -9.00
C SER A 229 -11.63 3.96 -9.68
N GLU A 230 -11.02 3.03 -8.92
CA GLU A 230 -10.05 2.03 -9.42
C GLU A 230 -10.61 1.23 -10.60
N MET A 231 -11.94 1.01 -10.59
CA MET A 231 -12.64 0.13 -11.51
C MET A 231 -13.16 0.85 -12.77
N ILE A 232 -13.28 2.18 -12.75
CA ILE A 232 -13.74 3.03 -13.85
C ILE A 232 -12.62 3.35 -14.85
N VAL A 233 -11.36 3.33 -14.43
CA VAL A 233 -10.17 3.60 -15.27
C VAL A 233 -10.13 2.75 -16.55
N ASN A 234 -10.73 1.56 -16.52
CA ASN A 234 -10.68 0.59 -17.60
C ASN A 234 -11.70 0.80 -18.74
N THR A 235 -12.61 1.78 -18.65
CA THR A 235 -13.72 1.95 -19.61
C THR A 235 -13.67 3.22 -20.47
N HIS A 236 -12.99 4.28 -20.04
CA HIS A 236 -12.93 5.55 -20.80
C HIS A 236 -12.25 5.45 -22.17
N SER A 237 -11.72 4.28 -22.55
CA SER A 237 -11.34 3.97 -23.93
C SER A 237 -12.54 3.89 -24.90
N ARG A 238 -13.80 3.81 -24.43
CA ARG A 238 -14.98 3.53 -25.29
C ARG A 238 -16.06 4.62 -25.36
N GLN A 239 -16.03 5.63 -24.49
CA GLN A 239 -16.93 6.77 -24.57
C GLN A 239 -16.10 8.00 -24.93
N GLY A 240 -16.38 8.59 -26.09
CA GLY A 240 -15.57 9.62 -26.76
C GLY A 240 -15.48 10.97 -26.06
N SER A 241 -15.16 11.01 -24.77
CA SER A 241 -14.61 12.21 -24.14
C SER A 241 -13.15 12.37 -24.58
N SER A 242 -12.75 13.61 -24.89
CA SER A 242 -11.41 13.97 -25.38
C SER A 242 -10.26 13.71 -24.40
N ARG A 243 -10.50 13.03 -23.28
CA ARG A 243 -9.47 12.60 -22.33
C ARG A 243 -8.89 11.28 -22.83
N GLY A 244 -7.61 11.28 -23.20
CA GLY A 244 -6.89 10.11 -23.70
C GLY A 244 -7.07 8.90 -22.78
N SER A 245 -6.91 7.68 -23.32
CA SER A 245 -7.12 6.45 -22.55
C SER A 245 -6.29 6.48 -21.27
N LEU A 246 -6.95 6.42 -20.11
CA LEU A 246 -6.27 6.36 -18.81
C LEU A 246 -5.28 5.19 -18.81
N LYS A 247 -4.03 5.48 -18.43
CA LYS A 247 -2.98 4.45 -18.37
C LYS A 247 -3.34 3.48 -17.24
N ARG A 248 -3.29 2.18 -17.53
CA ARG A 248 -3.52 1.11 -16.54
C ARG A 248 -2.35 1.02 -15.55
N PRO A 249 -2.57 0.50 -14.33
CA PRO A 249 -1.47 0.05 -13.48
C PRO A 249 -0.64 -0.99 -14.24
N ARG A 250 0.67 -0.80 -14.31
CA ARG A 250 1.59 -1.62 -15.12
C ARG A 250 2.74 -2.19 -14.31
N ARG A 251 2.93 -1.75 -13.06
CA ARG A 251 4.11 -2.03 -12.24
C ARG A 251 3.78 -2.65 -10.89
N SER A 252 2.56 -3.16 -10.73
CA SER A 252 2.06 -3.78 -9.48
C SER A 252 1.69 -2.75 -8.41
N GLU A 253 1.29 -1.55 -8.84
CA GLU A 253 0.74 -0.52 -7.97
C GLU A 253 -0.53 -1.07 -7.28
N LEU A 254 -0.54 -1.10 -5.95
CA LEU A 254 -1.70 -1.55 -5.17
C LEU A 254 -2.76 -0.46 -5.14
N ASN A 255 -2.35 0.78 -4.86
CA ASN A 255 -3.22 1.93 -4.76
C ASN A 255 -2.99 2.86 -5.96
N PHE A 256 -3.37 2.40 -7.15
CA PHE A 256 -3.17 3.15 -8.39
C PHE A 256 -4.04 4.41 -8.47
N LEU A 257 -5.33 4.25 -8.16
CA LEU A 257 -6.35 5.30 -8.12
C LEU A 257 -7.36 4.97 -7.00
N PRO A 258 -7.00 5.20 -5.72
CA PRO A 258 -7.88 4.91 -4.58
C PRO A 258 -9.04 5.92 -4.51
N ASP A 259 -10.16 5.51 -3.91
CA ASP A 259 -11.28 6.40 -3.63
C ASP A 259 -10.90 7.44 -2.55
N HIS A 260 -11.65 8.52 -2.41
CA HIS A 260 -11.41 9.48 -1.34
C HIS A 260 -11.70 8.87 0.05
N PRO A 261 -11.00 9.28 1.11
CA PRO A 261 -11.30 8.82 2.46
C PRO A 261 -12.75 9.11 2.84
N VAL A 262 -13.32 8.24 3.68
CA VAL A 262 -14.73 8.37 4.09
C VAL A 262 -14.95 9.72 4.79
N GLY A 263 -15.97 10.46 4.35
CA GLY A 263 -16.33 11.75 4.92
C GLY A 263 -15.49 12.93 4.41
N LEU A 264 -14.62 12.72 3.40
CA LEU A 264 -13.89 13.80 2.74
C LEU A 264 -14.29 13.92 1.27
N ASP A 265 -14.79 15.08 0.89
CA ASP A 265 -15.01 15.43 -0.52
C ASP A 265 -13.78 16.07 -1.18
N GLU A 266 -13.89 16.39 -2.47
CA GLU A 266 -12.78 16.96 -3.25
C GLU A 266 -12.44 18.39 -2.80
N GLU A 267 -13.42 19.18 -2.33
CA GLU A 267 -13.19 20.54 -1.84
C GLU A 267 -12.45 20.54 -0.51
N GLU A 268 -12.79 19.62 0.39
CA GLU A 268 -12.11 19.40 1.67
C GLU A 268 -10.67 18.92 1.47
N LEU A 269 -10.45 17.99 0.54
CA LEU A 269 -9.11 17.54 0.19
C LEU A 269 -8.27 18.65 -0.46
N GLU A 270 -8.87 19.54 -1.25
CA GLU A 270 -8.16 20.70 -1.82
C GLU A 270 -7.80 21.73 -0.73
N LYS A 271 -8.65 21.90 0.31
CA LYS A 271 -8.29 22.67 1.51
C LYS A 271 -7.08 22.05 2.21
N GLU A 272 -7.05 20.73 2.41
CA GLU A 272 -5.90 20.04 2.99
C GLU A 272 -4.63 20.16 2.12
N ARG A 273 -4.75 20.09 0.79
CA ARG A 273 -3.62 20.36 -0.13
C ARG A 273 -3.05 21.75 0.07
N SER A 274 -3.90 22.77 0.25
CA SER A 274 -3.43 24.14 0.54
C SER A 274 -2.59 24.21 1.82
N LEU A 275 -2.85 23.33 2.79
CA LEU A 275 -2.08 23.24 4.03
C LEU A 275 -0.73 22.56 3.81
N VAL A 276 -0.60 21.60 2.88
CA VAL A 276 0.70 21.04 2.44
C VAL A 276 1.59 22.16 1.91
N GLU A 277 1.08 23.00 1.01
CA GLU A 277 1.84 24.10 0.43
C GLU A 277 2.27 25.14 1.48
N LYS A 278 1.39 25.44 2.44
CA LYS A 278 1.71 26.33 3.57
C LYS A 278 2.79 25.73 4.47
N GLU A 279 2.72 24.42 4.74
CA GLU A 279 3.71 23.72 5.58
C GLU A 279 5.11 23.79 4.94
N VAL A 280 5.22 23.50 3.64
CA VAL A 280 6.49 23.53 2.91
C VAL A 280 7.16 24.92 2.92
N LYS A 281 6.37 25.99 3.00
CA LYS A 281 6.88 27.37 3.07
C LYS A 281 7.33 27.79 4.47
N LYS A 282 7.11 26.99 5.51
CA LYS A 282 7.54 27.33 6.86
C LYS A 282 9.05 27.19 7.00
N ARG A 283 9.66 28.12 7.73
CA ARG A 283 11.08 28.04 8.11
C ARG A 283 11.37 26.80 8.98
N ASN A 284 10.46 26.47 9.88
CA ASN A 284 10.51 25.28 10.73
C ASN A 284 9.50 24.25 10.20
N LEU A 285 9.79 23.66 9.05
CA LEU A 285 9.02 22.59 8.45
C LEU A 285 8.92 21.40 9.43
N SER A 286 7.70 20.93 9.69
CA SER A 286 7.48 19.66 10.38
C SER A 286 7.23 18.55 9.37
N LEU A 287 8.20 17.64 9.21
CA LEU A 287 8.05 16.45 8.36
C LEU A 287 6.87 15.57 8.82
N THR A 288 6.59 15.51 10.12
CA THR A 288 5.44 14.77 10.66
C THR A 288 4.11 15.35 10.21
N ILE A 289 3.95 16.68 10.30
CA ILE A 289 2.71 17.36 9.85
C ILE A 289 2.58 17.25 8.33
N LEU A 290 3.69 17.46 7.61
CA LEU A 290 3.72 17.30 6.16
C LEU A 290 3.26 15.89 5.75
N ASN A 291 3.82 14.86 6.37
CA ASN A 291 3.48 13.47 6.08
C ASN A 291 2.00 13.15 6.34
N ALA A 292 1.44 13.59 7.47
CA ALA A 292 0.03 13.40 7.78
C ALA A 292 -0.89 14.05 6.74
N LYS A 293 -0.53 15.26 6.27
CA LYS A 293 -1.29 15.97 5.22
C LYS A 293 -1.13 15.32 3.86
N MET A 294 0.07 14.85 3.53
CA MET A 294 0.34 14.10 2.31
C MET A 294 -0.42 12.77 2.28
N GLU A 295 -0.56 12.07 3.41
CA GLU A 295 -1.39 10.86 3.54
C GLU A 295 -2.87 11.17 3.30
N THR A 296 -3.40 12.18 4.00
CA THR A 296 -4.82 12.59 3.88
C THR A 296 -5.18 12.94 2.43
N THR A 297 -4.27 13.61 1.73
CA THR A 297 -4.46 14.09 0.35
C THR A 297 -4.03 13.09 -0.74
N PHE A 298 -3.64 11.88 -0.37
CA PHE A 298 -3.11 10.88 -1.31
C PHE A 298 -4.06 10.57 -2.46
N SER A 299 -5.35 10.37 -2.17
CA SER A 299 -6.37 10.07 -3.19
C SER A 299 -6.55 11.20 -4.21
N LEU A 300 -6.61 12.45 -3.74
CA LEU A 300 -6.69 13.65 -4.59
C LEU A 300 -5.47 13.77 -5.50
N ARG A 301 -4.27 13.64 -4.92
CA ARG A 301 -3.01 13.70 -5.67
C ARG A 301 -2.91 12.60 -6.72
N ARG A 302 -3.27 11.35 -6.39
CA ARG A 302 -3.29 10.25 -7.36
C ARG A 302 -4.29 10.45 -8.47
N LYS A 303 -5.48 10.98 -8.16
CA LYS A 303 -6.50 11.32 -9.14
C LYS A 303 -5.96 12.32 -10.17
N GLU A 304 -5.40 13.43 -9.71
CA GLU A 304 -4.80 14.45 -10.58
C GLU A 304 -3.65 13.87 -11.44
N ILE A 305 -2.68 13.20 -10.82
CA ILE A 305 -1.49 12.68 -11.53
C ILE A 305 -1.87 11.62 -12.58
N VAL A 306 -2.82 10.74 -12.26
CA VAL A 306 -3.22 9.64 -13.16
C VAL A 306 -4.17 10.11 -14.25
N GLN A 307 -5.14 10.96 -13.89
CA GLN A 307 -6.22 11.37 -14.80
C GLN A 307 -5.84 12.56 -15.66
N ASP A 308 -5.25 13.59 -15.05
CA ASP A 308 -4.95 14.85 -15.75
C ASP A 308 -3.57 14.81 -16.42
N GLN A 309 -2.68 13.92 -15.96
CA GLN A 309 -1.31 13.76 -16.47
C GLN A 309 -0.57 15.10 -16.66
N PRO A 310 -0.55 15.96 -15.60
CA PRO A 310 0.12 17.25 -15.68
C PRO A 310 1.63 17.10 -15.86
N LEU A 311 2.28 18.16 -16.36
CA LEU A 311 3.74 18.24 -16.41
C LEU A 311 4.32 18.17 -15.00
N VAL A 312 5.54 17.63 -14.87
CA VAL A 312 6.24 17.51 -13.59
C VAL A 312 6.40 18.87 -12.90
N SER A 313 6.63 19.93 -13.67
CA SER A 313 6.68 21.31 -13.15
C SER A 313 5.38 21.75 -12.49
N THR A 314 4.24 21.35 -13.05
CA THR A 314 2.91 21.61 -12.48
C THR A 314 2.69 20.79 -11.21
N ILE A 315 3.10 19.51 -11.21
CA ILE A 315 3.04 18.65 -10.02
C ILE A 315 3.89 19.25 -8.90
N LYS A 316 5.11 19.70 -9.19
CA LYS A 316 6.01 20.32 -8.22
C LYS A 316 5.45 21.62 -7.64
N GLN A 317 4.75 22.41 -8.44
CA GLN A 317 4.05 23.59 -7.95
C GLN A 317 2.86 23.25 -7.04
N ARG A 318 2.01 22.28 -7.42
CA ARG A 318 0.80 21.92 -6.67
C ARG A 318 1.07 21.06 -5.43
N TRP A 319 2.07 20.19 -5.52
CA TRP A 319 2.46 19.20 -4.50
C TRP A 319 3.95 19.33 -4.16
N PRO A 320 4.41 20.49 -3.67
CA PRO A 320 5.84 20.71 -3.41
C PRO A 320 6.40 19.76 -2.35
N GLY A 321 5.56 19.28 -1.44
CA GLY A 321 5.92 18.27 -0.43
C GLY A 321 6.31 16.91 -1.01
N LEU A 322 5.88 16.58 -2.23
CA LEU A 322 6.16 15.28 -2.87
C LEU A 322 7.65 15.08 -3.19
N PHE A 323 8.42 16.15 -3.27
CA PHE A 323 9.82 16.15 -3.71
C PHE A 323 10.82 16.21 -2.54
N PHE A 324 10.38 15.90 -1.32
CA PHE A 324 11.25 15.62 -0.17
C PHE A 324 11.57 14.11 -0.12
N GLU A 325 12.78 13.72 0.27
CA GLU A 325 13.20 12.31 0.29
C GLU A 325 12.25 11.42 1.10
N GLU A 326 11.85 11.90 2.28
CA GLU A 326 10.92 11.19 3.18
C GLU A 326 9.55 11.01 2.55
N GLU A 327 9.05 12.02 1.83
CA GLU A 327 7.75 11.95 1.17
C GLU A 327 7.79 11.13 -0.11
N VAL A 328 8.91 11.07 -0.85
CA VAL A 328 9.06 10.12 -1.96
C VAL A 328 8.97 8.69 -1.43
N CYS A 329 9.62 8.38 -0.31
CA CYS A 329 9.53 7.07 0.34
C CYS A 329 8.12 6.78 0.84
N ALA A 330 7.49 7.74 1.52
CA ALA A 330 6.12 7.60 2.04
C ALA A 330 5.10 7.43 0.91
N GLU A 331 5.22 8.20 -0.17
CA GLU A 331 4.34 8.08 -1.34
C GLU A 331 4.50 6.71 -2.02
N PHE A 332 5.74 6.25 -2.19
CA PHE A 332 5.99 4.91 -2.71
C PHE A 332 5.34 3.83 -1.82
N PHE A 333 5.40 4.00 -0.50
CA PHE A 333 4.72 3.13 0.45
C PHE A 333 3.19 3.22 0.34
N ARG A 334 2.61 4.41 0.18
CA ARG A 334 1.16 4.58 -0.06
C ARG A 334 0.71 3.84 -1.33
N ILE A 335 1.52 3.87 -2.38
CA ILE A 335 1.21 3.21 -3.66
C ILE A 335 1.37 1.68 -3.61
N ASN A 336 2.43 1.18 -2.96
CA ASN A 336 2.86 -0.23 -3.08
C ASN A 336 2.93 -1.03 -1.77
N ARG A 337 2.83 -0.36 -0.61
CA ARG A 337 3.05 -0.92 0.74
C ARG A 337 4.43 -1.57 0.90
N ILE A 338 5.45 -0.96 0.28
CA ILE A 338 6.87 -1.34 0.40
C ILE A 338 7.63 -0.14 0.94
N ASP A 339 8.45 -0.37 1.96
CA ASP A 339 9.47 0.59 2.37
C ASP A 339 10.56 0.63 1.30
N LEU A 340 10.55 1.70 0.50
CA LEU A 340 11.47 1.89 -0.61
C LEU A 340 12.94 1.79 -0.16
N LYS A 341 13.29 2.49 0.92
CA LYS A 341 14.68 2.68 1.32
C LYS A 341 15.26 1.41 1.91
N SER A 342 14.58 0.82 2.90
CA SER A 342 15.09 -0.40 3.54
C SER A 342 15.09 -1.58 2.57
N THR A 343 14.00 -1.77 1.82
CA THR A 343 13.89 -2.89 0.87
C THR A 343 14.95 -2.81 -0.22
N PHE A 344 15.10 -1.63 -0.86
CA PHE A 344 16.08 -1.45 -1.93
C PHE A 344 17.50 -1.66 -1.45
N LEU A 345 17.90 -1.01 -0.34
CA LEU A 345 19.28 -1.08 0.15
C LEU A 345 19.64 -2.47 0.67
N THR A 346 18.76 -3.11 1.45
CA THR A 346 19.00 -4.48 1.93
C THR A 346 19.14 -5.46 0.77
N SER A 347 18.26 -5.39 -0.23
CA SER A 347 18.35 -6.27 -1.40
C SER A 347 19.60 -5.99 -2.24
N LEU A 348 19.96 -4.71 -2.43
CA LEU A 348 21.18 -4.31 -3.12
C LEU A 348 22.42 -4.86 -2.43
N ASP A 349 22.51 -4.75 -1.11
CA ASP A 349 23.63 -5.27 -0.32
C ASP A 349 23.75 -6.79 -0.45
N ASN A 350 22.63 -7.51 -0.33
CA ASN A 350 22.58 -8.96 -0.47
C ASN A 350 23.05 -9.43 -1.86
N HIS A 351 22.80 -8.64 -2.91
CA HIS A 351 23.18 -9.00 -4.29
C HIS A 351 24.50 -8.39 -4.75
N THR A 352 25.12 -7.49 -3.98
CA THR A 352 26.31 -6.72 -4.38
C THR A 352 27.48 -7.64 -4.71
N GLN A 353 27.81 -8.57 -3.83
CA GLN A 353 28.94 -9.49 -4.06
C GLN A 353 28.70 -10.37 -5.30
N GLY A 354 27.47 -10.86 -5.47
CA GLY A 354 27.10 -11.70 -6.59
C GLY A 354 27.22 -10.98 -7.93
N LEU A 355 26.71 -9.75 -8.00
CA LEU A 355 26.79 -8.90 -9.18
C LEU A 355 28.24 -8.56 -9.53
N LEU A 356 29.06 -8.14 -8.56
CA LEU A 356 30.47 -7.83 -8.81
C LEU A 356 31.26 -9.06 -9.31
N LYS A 357 31.00 -10.26 -8.77
CA LYS A 357 31.63 -11.50 -9.27
C LYS A 357 31.24 -11.77 -10.72
N MET A 358 29.96 -11.59 -11.05
CA MET A 358 29.46 -11.75 -12.42
C MET A 358 30.05 -10.72 -13.38
N TYR A 359 30.23 -9.48 -12.92
CA TYR A 359 30.82 -8.40 -13.72
C TYR A 359 32.28 -8.69 -14.02
N ARG A 360 33.09 -9.04 -13.01
CA ARG A 360 34.50 -9.44 -13.20
C ARG A 360 34.64 -10.64 -14.13
N ALA A 361 33.76 -11.63 -14.03
CA ALA A 361 33.77 -12.78 -14.93
C ALA A 361 33.49 -12.39 -16.40
N LYS A 362 32.71 -11.33 -16.65
CA LYS A 362 32.47 -10.77 -17.98
C LYS A 362 33.62 -9.89 -18.46
N ALA A 363 34.15 -9.02 -17.61
CA ALA A 363 35.26 -8.13 -17.92
C ALA A 363 36.48 -8.89 -18.48
N ARG A 364 36.84 -10.03 -17.83
CA ARG A 364 37.92 -10.94 -18.28
C ARG A 364 37.77 -11.50 -19.70
N GLN A 365 36.59 -11.41 -20.31
CA GLN A 365 36.37 -11.85 -21.68
C GLN A 365 36.87 -10.84 -22.73
N GLY A 366 37.38 -9.67 -22.31
CA GLY A 366 38.02 -8.67 -23.17
C GLY A 366 37.07 -7.93 -24.13
N ARG A 367 35.75 -8.03 -23.92
CA ARG A 367 34.71 -7.38 -24.75
C ARG A 367 33.84 -6.39 -23.97
N TRP A 368 34.21 -6.09 -22.74
CA TRP A 368 33.38 -5.32 -21.80
C TRP A 368 34.18 -4.18 -21.18
N ASN A 369 34.86 -3.38 -22.01
CA ASN A 369 35.81 -2.35 -21.56
C ASN A 369 35.18 -1.39 -20.55
N ASN A 370 33.99 -0.86 -20.80
CA ASN A 370 33.29 0.03 -19.86
C ASN A 370 33.02 -0.63 -18.49
N LEU A 371 32.85 -1.95 -18.45
CA LEU A 371 32.65 -2.68 -17.20
C LEU A 371 33.98 -2.93 -16.49
N ASP A 372 35.05 -3.14 -17.26
CA ASP A 372 36.42 -3.27 -16.74
C ASP A 372 36.89 -1.95 -16.12
N GLU A 373 36.73 -0.83 -16.84
CA GLU A 373 37.00 0.53 -16.35
C GLU A 373 36.25 0.82 -15.05
N LEU A 374 34.96 0.47 -14.97
CA LEU A 374 34.16 0.64 -13.76
C LEU A 374 34.69 -0.20 -12.58
N LEU A 375 35.20 -1.40 -12.85
CA LEU A 375 35.76 -2.29 -11.82
C LEU A 375 37.14 -1.83 -11.36
N GLU A 376 37.98 -1.34 -12.27
CA GLU A 376 39.27 -0.71 -11.93
C GLU A 376 39.05 0.54 -11.06
N GLN A 377 38.06 1.37 -11.42
CA GLN A 377 37.64 2.52 -10.61
C GLN A 377 37.22 2.13 -9.20
N LEU A 378 36.48 1.02 -9.07
CA LEU A 378 36.06 0.49 -7.78
C LEU A 378 37.26 -0.05 -6.98
N ASP A 379 38.16 -0.79 -7.62
CA ASP A 379 39.31 -1.42 -6.98
C ASP A 379 40.36 -0.38 -6.52
N ALA A 380 40.36 0.82 -7.12
CA ALA A 380 41.17 1.97 -6.69
C ALA A 380 40.64 2.69 -5.42
N GLN A 381 39.39 2.45 -5.01
CA GLN A 381 38.81 3.10 -3.83
C GLN A 381 39.33 2.47 -2.54
N THR A 382 39.70 3.31 -1.57
CA THR A 382 40.24 2.87 -0.26
C THR A 382 39.36 3.28 0.92
N THR A 383 38.38 4.16 0.69
CA THR A 383 37.42 4.64 1.69
C THR A 383 36.00 4.42 1.17
N ASP A 384 35.01 4.51 2.06
CA ASP A 384 33.58 4.34 1.75
C ASP A 384 33.23 3.18 0.80
N LEU A 385 33.87 2.03 1.01
CA LEU A 385 33.80 0.87 0.12
C LEU A 385 32.37 0.39 -0.11
N THR A 386 31.49 0.53 0.88
CA THR A 386 30.09 0.14 0.76
C THR A 386 29.36 0.99 -0.28
N THR A 387 29.46 2.32 -0.20
CA THR A 387 28.84 3.24 -1.15
C THR A 387 29.41 3.06 -2.56
N HIS A 388 30.74 2.92 -2.69
CA HIS A 388 31.36 2.68 -3.99
C HIS A 388 30.94 1.34 -4.60
N ARG A 389 30.85 0.26 -3.79
CA ARG A 389 30.35 -1.05 -4.27
C ARG A 389 28.90 -0.96 -4.74
N ARG A 390 28.02 -0.31 -3.98
CA ARG A 390 26.62 -0.08 -4.37
C ARG A 390 26.53 0.69 -5.69
N SER A 391 27.25 1.80 -5.79
CA SER A 391 27.31 2.63 -7.00
C SER A 391 27.83 1.84 -8.21
N ALA A 392 28.92 1.10 -8.06
CA ALA A 392 29.49 0.27 -9.12
C ALA A 392 28.54 -0.84 -9.57
N VAL A 393 27.83 -1.48 -8.63
CA VAL A 393 26.82 -2.50 -8.97
C VAL A 393 25.70 -1.91 -9.82
N LEU A 394 25.18 -0.75 -9.43
CA LEU A 394 24.07 -0.08 -10.12
C LEU A 394 24.49 0.49 -11.48
N ARG A 395 25.69 1.08 -11.60
CA ARG A 395 26.25 1.55 -12.89
C ARG A 395 26.61 0.41 -13.82
N GLY A 396 27.09 -0.71 -13.28
CA GLY A 396 27.45 -1.88 -14.06
C GLY A 396 26.24 -2.67 -14.56
N LEU A 397 25.07 -2.49 -13.97
CA LEU A 397 23.85 -3.22 -14.32
C LEU A 397 23.39 -3.00 -15.77
N PRO A 398 23.20 -1.75 -16.26
CA PRO A 398 22.87 -1.52 -17.68
C PRO A 398 23.96 -2.03 -18.61
N LEU A 399 25.24 -1.86 -18.25
CA LEU A 399 26.36 -2.40 -19.03
C LEU A 399 26.24 -3.92 -19.16
N TYR A 400 26.08 -4.65 -18.06
CA TYR A 400 25.93 -6.11 -18.03
C TYR A 400 24.71 -6.59 -18.82
N LEU A 401 23.60 -5.84 -18.77
CA LEU A 401 22.36 -6.12 -19.48
C LEU A 401 22.39 -5.71 -20.97
N ARG A 402 23.51 -5.11 -21.41
CA ARG A 402 23.76 -4.60 -22.78
C ARG A 402 22.78 -3.51 -23.18
N GLU A 403 22.51 -2.60 -22.26
CA GLU A 403 21.76 -1.38 -22.49
C GLU A 403 22.74 -0.23 -22.75
N THR A 404 22.48 0.57 -23.77
CA THR A 404 23.44 1.59 -24.29
C THR A 404 23.17 2.99 -23.78
N ALA A 405 22.01 3.23 -23.16
CA ALA A 405 21.68 4.52 -22.57
C ALA A 405 22.33 4.67 -21.19
N SER A 406 22.75 5.89 -20.85
CA SER A 406 23.14 6.24 -19.48
C SER A 406 21.98 6.89 -18.76
N ILE A 407 21.77 6.53 -17.49
CA ILE A 407 20.80 7.20 -16.62
C ILE A 407 21.39 8.45 -15.96
N SER A 408 22.72 8.58 -15.91
CA SER A 408 23.39 9.74 -15.34
C SER A 408 24.22 10.53 -16.34
N LYS A 409 24.37 11.82 -16.05
CA LYS A 409 25.31 12.75 -16.68
C LYS A 409 26.18 13.39 -15.59
N THR A 410 27.45 13.60 -15.89
CA THR A 410 28.39 14.31 -15.01
C THR A 410 28.66 15.69 -15.60
N ILE A 411 28.63 16.72 -14.75
CA ILE A 411 28.96 18.11 -15.11
C ILE A 411 29.88 18.72 -14.07
N LYS A 412 30.59 19.78 -14.43
CA LYS A 412 31.37 20.55 -13.47
C LYS A 412 30.49 21.56 -12.73
N ASP A 413 30.84 21.88 -11.50
CA ASP A 413 30.18 22.93 -10.70
C ASP A 413 30.25 24.34 -11.32
N THR A 414 31.20 24.56 -12.23
CA THR A 414 31.34 25.79 -13.03
C THR A 414 30.41 25.84 -14.25
N GLU A 415 29.78 24.72 -14.64
CA GLU A 415 28.91 24.62 -15.81
C GLU A 415 27.46 25.00 -15.46
N ALA A 416 26.79 25.72 -16.37
CA ALA A 416 25.39 26.06 -16.19
C ALA A 416 24.50 24.82 -16.33
N LEU A 417 23.53 24.65 -15.43
CA LEU A 417 22.67 23.47 -15.35
C LEU A 417 21.70 23.29 -16.54
N GLY A 418 21.19 24.41 -17.07
CA GLY A 418 20.14 24.44 -18.10
C GLY A 418 20.47 23.65 -19.38
N PRO A 419 21.64 23.85 -20.00
CA PRO A 419 22.07 23.08 -21.18
C PRO A 419 22.07 21.55 -20.98
N HIS A 420 22.37 21.07 -19.77
CA HIS A 420 22.52 19.62 -19.50
C HIS A 420 21.20 18.94 -19.15
N THR A 421 20.26 19.69 -18.58
CA THR A 421 18.89 19.27 -18.27
C THR A 421 17.98 19.31 -19.51
N LYS A 422 18.27 20.15 -20.49
CA LYS A 422 17.54 20.21 -21.77
C LYS A 422 17.47 18.85 -22.46
N ALA A 423 16.29 18.49 -22.98
CA ALA A 423 15.97 17.20 -23.58
C ALA A 423 16.13 15.97 -22.65
N MET A 424 16.38 16.16 -21.37
CA MET A 424 16.47 15.08 -20.38
C MET A 424 15.08 14.74 -19.86
N LYS A 425 14.46 13.71 -20.43
CA LYS A 425 13.15 13.23 -19.94
C LYS A 425 13.22 12.77 -18.48
N MET A 426 14.26 12.01 -18.13
CA MET A 426 14.57 11.63 -16.76
C MET A 426 16.05 11.28 -16.61
N GLY A 427 16.57 11.39 -15.39
CA GLY A 427 17.84 10.78 -14.99
C GLY A 427 18.49 11.50 -13.83
N ILE A 428 19.78 11.25 -13.64
CA ILE A 428 20.58 11.73 -12.51
C ILE A 428 21.67 12.67 -13.04
N LEU A 429 21.89 13.77 -12.34
CA LEU A 429 22.98 14.68 -12.62
C LEU A 429 23.96 14.65 -11.45
N GLU A 430 25.23 14.45 -11.77
CA GLU A 430 26.33 14.44 -10.81
C GLU A 430 27.22 15.64 -11.06
N VAL A 431 27.27 16.56 -10.11
CA VAL A 431 28.09 17.76 -10.16
C VAL A 431 29.41 17.46 -9.48
N THR A 432 30.50 17.63 -10.22
CA THR A 432 31.87 17.43 -9.72
C THR A 432 32.59 18.74 -9.51
N ASP A 433 33.42 18.80 -8.48
CA ASP A 433 34.24 19.96 -8.16
C ASP A 433 35.33 20.19 -9.23
N SER A 434 35.34 21.40 -9.82
CA SER A 434 36.33 21.81 -10.81
C SER A 434 37.76 21.92 -10.26
N PHE A 435 37.92 22.07 -8.94
CA PHE A 435 39.19 22.37 -8.27
C PHE A 435 39.91 21.14 -7.71
N THR A 436 39.22 19.99 -7.54
CA THR A 436 39.83 18.73 -7.06
C THR A 436 40.47 17.87 -8.17
N ASN A 437 40.72 18.47 -9.34
CA ASN A 437 41.29 17.87 -10.56
C ASN A 437 42.71 17.26 -10.43
N SER A 438 43.28 17.09 -9.24
CA SER A 438 44.60 16.48 -9.06
C SER A 438 44.59 14.94 -8.94
N GLY A 439 43.41 14.31 -8.96
CA GLY A 439 43.26 12.84 -8.94
C GLY A 439 42.51 12.30 -10.17
N PRO A 440 42.63 10.99 -10.48
CA PRO A 440 41.93 10.36 -11.61
C PRO A 440 40.39 10.33 -11.46
N TYR A 441 39.86 10.68 -10.27
CA TYR A 441 38.44 10.62 -9.94
C TYR A 441 38.01 11.93 -9.25
N PRO A 442 37.27 12.83 -9.93
CA PRO A 442 36.86 14.10 -9.36
C PRO A 442 35.79 13.89 -8.28
N ALA A 443 35.87 14.67 -7.20
CA ALA A 443 34.92 14.57 -6.09
C ALA A 443 33.52 15.05 -6.52
N VAL A 444 32.51 14.23 -6.28
CA VAL A 444 31.10 14.59 -6.50
C VAL A 444 30.62 15.44 -5.33
N VAL A 445 30.17 16.66 -5.61
CA VAL A 445 29.71 17.63 -4.60
C VAL A 445 28.20 17.73 -4.51
N ASN A 446 27.48 17.37 -5.57
CA ASN A 446 26.03 17.34 -5.58
C ASN A 446 25.53 16.24 -6.53
N VAL A 447 24.47 15.56 -6.12
CA VAL A 447 23.73 14.61 -6.96
C VAL A 447 22.26 15.04 -6.98
N ALA A 448 21.71 15.18 -8.17
CA ALA A 448 20.36 15.68 -8.39
C ALA A 448 19.55 14.74 -9.31
N VAL A 449 18.23 14.73 -9.14
CA VAL A 449 17.30 14.03 -10.02
C VAL A 449 16.61 15.04 -10.93
N VAL A 450 16.59 14.70 -12.22
CA VAL A 450 15.97 15.48 -13.29
C VAL A 450 14.78 14.71 -13.84
N LEU A 451 13.63 15.38 -13.98
CA LEU A 451 12.43 14.86 -14.64
C LEU A 451 11.84 15.96 -15.53
N GLU A 452 11.50 15.62 -16.77
CA GLU A 452 10.96 16.58 -17.77
C GLU A 452 11.77 17.88 -17.85
N GLU A 453 13.09 17.75 -17.98
CA GLU A 453 14.04 18.87 -18.06
C GLU A 453 14.15 19.74 -16.80
N GLU A 454 13.46 19.37 -15.71
CA GLU A 454 13.50 20.10 -14.45
C GLU A 454 14.28 19.33 -13.38
N VAL A 455 15.14 20.04 -12.64
CA VAL A 455 15.73 19.49 -11.41
C VAL A 455 14.66 19.47 -10.33
N VAL A 456 14.25 18.26 -9.97
CA VAL A 456 13.14 18.04 -9.01
C VAL A 456 13.64 17.77 -7.60
N MET A 457 14.83 17.22 -7.46
CA MET A 457 15.52 17.00 -6.18
C MET A 457 17.02 17.22 -6.36
N ASP A 458 17.68 17.76 -5.35
CA ASP A 458 19.13 17.97 -5.30
C ASP A 458 19.69 17.59 -3.93
N ASN A 459 21.02 17.68 -3.77
CA ASN A 459 21.74 17.39 -2.54
C ASN A 459 21.52 15.96 -2.00
N LEU A 460 21.36 14.98 -2.91
CA LEU A 460 21.02 13.59 -2.57
C LEU A 460 22.20 12.75 -2.04
N GLY A 461 23.36 13.37 -1.85
CA GLY A 461 24.58 12.73 -1.36
C GLY A 461 25.28 11.88 -2.42
N ASP A 462 24.69 10.76 -2.81
CA ASP A 462 25.32 9.78 -3.70
C ASP A 462 24.39 9.26 -4.82
N PHE A 463 24.99 8.61 -5.82
CA PHE A 463 24.28 8.05 -6.97
C PHE A 463 23.27 6.95 -6.59
N THR A 464 23.55 6.16 -5.56
CA THR A 464 22.66 5.09 -5.10
C THR A 464 21.36 5.69 -4.55
N ASN A 465 21.47 6.69 -3.68
CA ASN A 465 20.33 7.40 -3.14
C ASN A 465 19.55 8.12 -4.24
N ALA A 466 20.24 8.79 -5.17
CA ALA A 466 19.59 9.45 -6.30
C ALA A 466 18.84 8.49 -7.23
N LEU A 467 19.38 7.31 -7.52
CA LEU A 467 18.69 6.29 -8.32
C LEU A 467 17.46 5.74 -7.59
N MET A 468 17.56 5.54 -6.28
CA MET A 468 16.44 5.11 -5.45
C MET A 468 15.32 6.17 -5.41
N MET A 469 15.67 7.45 -5.20
CA MET A 469 14.72 8.56 -5.24
C MET A 469 14.09 8.73 -6.62
N LEU A 470 14.88 8.66 -7.69
CA LEU A 470 14.36 8.65 -9.05
C LEU A 470 13.34 7.53 -9.24
N PHE A 471 13.66 6.30 -8.81
CA PHE A 471 12.74 5.17 -8.93
C PHE A 471 11.43 5.39 -8.15
N GLY A 472 11.51 5.92 -6.92
CA GLY A 472 10.34 6.29 -6.13
C GLY A 472 9.47 7.34 -6.82
N LEU A 473 10.10 8.39 -7.35
CA LEU A 473 9.43 9.46 -8.10
C LEU A 473 8.70 8.93 -9.34
N LEU A 474 9.27 7.96 -10.08
CA LEU A 474 8.59 7.39 -11.25
C LEU A 474 7.24 6.75 -10.92
N TYR A 475 7.03 6.27 -9.68
CA TYR A 475 5.73 5.82 -9.21
C TYR A 475 4.87 7.00 -8.76
N ALA A 476 5.45 7.90 -7.96
CA ALA A 476 4.77 9.08 -7.44
C ALA A 476 4.13 9.91 -8.56
N VAL A 477 4.89 10.23 -9.61
CA VAL A 477 4.43 11.03 -10.78
C VAL A 477 3.92 10.18 -11.95
N ASN A 478 3.73 8.87 -11.76
CA ASN A 478 3.18 7.95 -12.77
C ASN A 478 3.92 7.97 -14.13
N MET A 479 5.25 8.12 -14.10
CA MET A 479 6.07 8.27 -15.31
C MET A 479 6.62 6.93 -15.82
N GLU A 480 6.52 6.67 -17.12
CA GLU A 480 6.99 5.43 -17.77
C GLU A 480 8.52 5.26 -17.76
N TYR A 481 9.00 4.02 -17.68
CA TYR A 481 10.44 3.72 -17.64
C TYR A 481 11.06 4.05 -19.00
N PRO A 482 12.34 4.44 -19.04
CA PRO A 482 13.03 4.63 -20.31
C PRO A 482 13.10 3.29 -21.05
N LYS A 483 12.69 3.27 -22.32
CA LYS A 483 12.68 2.04 -23.14
C LYS A 483 14.09 1.45 -23.30
N ASP A 484 15.09 2.31 -23.35
CA ASP A 484 16.51 1.95 -23.53
C ASP A 484 17.15 1.40 -22.26
N LEU A 485 16.48 1.52 -21.11
CA LEU A 485 16.88 0.99 -19.80
C LEU A 485 15.84 0.03 -19.22
N ARG A 486 14.98 -0.55 -20.07
CA ARG A 486 13.84 -1.36 -19.65
C ARG A 486 14.24 -2.52 -18.73
N TYR A 487 15.39 -3.16 -18.98
CA TYR A 487 15.85 -4.30 -18.21
C TYR A 487 16.47 -3.85 -16.89
N THR A 488 17.22 -2.73 -16.88
CA THR A 488 17.73 -2.14 -15.63
C THR A 488 16.58 -1.77 -14.68
N PHE A 489 15.56 -1.05 -15.16
CA PHE A 489 14.41 -0.70 -14.33
C PHE A 489 13.56 -1.92 -13.94
N GLU A 490 13.45 -2.93 -14.81
CA GLU A 490 12.82 -4.20 -14.47
C GLU A 490 13.60 -4.95 -13.38
N ALA A 491 14.93 -4.98 -13.43
CA ALA A 491 15.77 -5.59 -12.41
C ALA A 491 15.60 -4.89 -11.06
N VAL A 492 15.62 -3.55 -11.03
CA VAL A 492 15.34 -2.77 -9.82
C VAL A 492 13.96 -3.12 -9.25
N GLN A 493 12.94 -3.13 -10.11
CA GLN A 493 11.58 -3.46 -9.70
C GLN A 493 11.47 -4.90 -9.15
N LYS A 494 11.96 -5.90 -9.88
CA LYS A 494 11.67 -7.33 -9.64
C LYS A 494 12.64 -8.03 -8.72
N ILE A 495 13.88 -7.56 -8.67
CA ILE A 495 14.97 -8.15 -7.87
C ILE A 495 15.17 -7.31 -6.61
N PHE A 496 15.38 -6.00 -6.75
CA PHE A 496 15.70 -5.16 -5.59
C PHE A 496 14.47 -4.79 -4.76
N LEU A 497 13.30 -4.65 -5.38
CA LEU A 497 12.06 -4.27 -4.70
C LEU A 497 11.00 -5.38 -4.65
N ASN A 498 11.27 -6.53 -5.26
CA ASN A 498 10.35 -7.68 -5.31
C ASN A 498 8.91 -7.32 -5.79
N LEU A 499 8.78 -6.31 -6.66
CA LEU A 499 7.51 -5.79 -7.16
C LEU A 499 7.00 -6.54 -8.38
N GLY A 500 6.15 -7.52 -8.12
CA GLY A 500 5.51 -8.36 -9.13
C GLY A 500 6.36 -9.56 -9.54
N LYS A 501 5.71 -10.61 -10.03
CA LYS A 501 6.31 -11.97 -10.09
C LYS A 501 6.97 -12.32 -11.42
N GLU A 502 6.40 -11.87 -12.53
CA GLU A 502 6.92 -12.20 -13.87
C GLU A 502 8.09 -11.30 -14.23
N CYS A 503 9.16 -11.93 -14.70
CA CYS A 503 10.34 -11.28 -15.25
C CYS A 503 10.43 -11.64 -16.74
N THR A 504 10.95 -10.73 -17.55
CA THR A 504 11.44 -11.08 -18.89
C THR A 504 12.51 -12.16 -18.78
N ALA A 505 12.68 -12.97 -19.83
CA ALA A 505 13.67 -14.06 -19.83
C ALA A 505 15.08 -13.58 -19.45
N ARG A 506 15.44 -12.34 -19.83
CA ARG A 506 16.73 -11.73 -19.48
C ARG A 506 16.86 -11.49 -17.98
N ILE A 507 15.85 -10.89 -17.34
CA ILE A 507 15.86 -10.63 -15.89
C ILE A 507 15.68 -11.90 -15.08
N GLN A 508 14.90 -12.87 -15.58
CA GLN A 508 14.81 -14.19 -14.94
C GLN A 508 16.17 -14.90 -14.96
N SER A 509 16.92 -14.82 -16.06
CA SER A 509 18.28 -15.38 -16.14
C SER A 509 19.23 -14.70 -15.15
N LEU A 510 19.15 -13.37 -15.00
CA LEU A 510 19.92 -12.64 -14.00
C LEU A 510 19.56 -13.10 -12.58
N LYS A 511 18.26 -13.12 -12.24
CA LYS A 511 17.75 -13.56 -10.94
C LYS A 511 18.22 -14.98 -10.60
N ASN A 512 18.14 -15.92 -11.55
CA ASN A 512 18.61 -17.30 -11.33
C ASN A 512 20.12 -17.37 -11.08
N LYS A 513 20.93 -16.57 -11.78
CA LYS A 513 22.38 -16.53 -11.54
C LYS A 513 22.72 -15.96 -10.17
N LEU A 514 21.98 -14.95 -9.71
CA LEU A 514 22.18 -14.37 -8.38
C LEU A 514 21.85 -15.34 -7.24
N LEU A 515 21.02 -16.36 -7.48
CA LEU A 515 20.75 -17.43 -6.51
C LEU A 515 21.84 -18.52 -6.49
N GLN A 516 22.75 -18.53 -7.46
CA GLN A 516 23.81 -19.53 -7.61
C GLN A 516 25.18 -19.02 -7.16
N VAL A 517 25.29 -17.72 -6.87
CA VAL A 517 26.53 -17.06 -6.45
C VAL A 517 26.49 -16.81 -4.97
#